data_AF-A0A6B8KGA3-F1
#
_entry.id   AF-A0A6B8KGA3-F1
#
_cell.length_a   1.000
_cell.length_b   1.000
_cell.length_c   1.000
_cell.angle_alpha   90.00
_cell.angle_beta   90.00
_cell.angle_gamma   90.00
#
_symmetry.space_group_name_H-M   'P 1'
#
loop_
_entity.id
_entity.type
_entity.pdbx_description
1 polymer ?
#
loop_
_entity_poly.entity_id
_entity_poly.type
_entity_poly.pdbx_seq_one_letter_code
_entity_poly.pdbx_strand_id
1 'polypeptide(L)'
;MLNSWRSRLASVIAPAEARSAPIASDLAAPSSWLYEILAGSNPDTEAGVNISPETAMRSPAVRKAVETISSAVATLPLQLFERLPSGARKPVAGHPALRLVSQNANPWTPASRMIEQVTRDALLYGNGFLWPHRSNGELAELIHMRPPYTTVKYRLDTSEPFYLFSIAGPDGEAKQLNFDEVVHIQNASIDGILGVSPVIQAKEAIALNIAMMSYGARLFGRGARPAGMLSFAKALGDAANARMKASWQAAHSGPNSGGTAILEEGAVWTPISFTSVDAQYLELFQFSINEIARVFGVPPSMIYELGRATWANSADMRASFLQLSLSRWLMEWESQLNLKLLSEDERQRLFFKFNTDELLRTDLPTRAAAYATLVNARILSPNEARERENLAPYEGGDEFINANTTVDGGSDIDASKEPDGDEGKKTDPDNDGD
;
A
#
# COMPACT_ATOMS: atom_id res chain seq x y z
N MET A 1 15.37 -27.42 -35.71
CA MET A 1 14.54 -26.84 -34.62
C MET A 1 15.12 -25.55 -34.01
N LEU A 2 15.77 -24.66 -34.77
CA LEU A 2 16.23 -23.35 -34.23
C LEU A 2 16.07 -22.15 -35.19
N ASN A 3 15.56 -22.37 -36.42
CA ASN A 3 15.40 -21.31 -37.44
C ASN A 3 13.95 -20.93 -37.76
N SER A 4 12.94 -21.44 -37.04
CA SER A 4 11.52 -21.20 -37.35
C SER A 4 10.86 -20.07 -36.53
N TRP A 5 11.58 -19.44 -35.59
CA TRP A 5 11.04 -18.37 -34.74
C TRP A 5 11.20 -16.97 -35.34
N ARG A 6 12.31 -16.71 -36.05
CA ARG A 6 12.57 -15.40 -36.70
C ARG A 6 11.72 -15.17 -37.95
N SER A 7 11.31 -16.24 -38.64
CA SER A 7 10.49 -16.14 -39.85
C SER A 7 8.99 -15.93 -39.58
N ARG A 8 8.51 -16.18 -38.34
CA ARG A 8 7.10 -15.97 -37.97
C ARG A 8 6.79 -14.56 -37.47
N LEU A 9 7.81 -13.77 -37.11
CA LEU A 9 7.66 -12.34 -36.80
C LEU A 9 7.84 -11.44 -38.03
N ALA A 10 8.42 -11.95 -39.12
CA ALA A 10 8.72 -11.17 -40.33
C ALA A 10 7.59 -11.13 -41.37
N SER A 11 6.49 -11.88 -41.21
CA SER A 11 5.46 -12.05 -42.25
C SER A 11 4.12 -11.36 -41.97
N VAL A 12 4.05 -10.38 -41.06
CA VAL A 12 2.82 -9.61 -40.78
C VAL A 12 2.91 -8.15 -41.25
N ILE A 13 4.02 -7.75 -41.89
CA ILE A 13 4.18 -6.38 -42.40
C ILE A 13 4.04 -6.40 -43.93
N ALA A 14 2.81 -6.24 -44.40
CA ALA A 14 2.53 -5.64 -45.71
C ALA A 14 1.88 -4.27 -45.46
N PRO A 15 2.18 -3.25 -46.29
CA PRO A 15 2.13 -1.86 -45.86
C PRO A 15 0.71 -1.29 -45.99
N ALA A 16 0.16 -0.76 -44.90
CA ALA A 16 -0.91 0.22 -44.97
C ALA A 16 -0.26 1.60 -44.80
N GLU A 17 -0.12 2.33 -45.90
CA GLU A 17 0.28 3.73 -45.91
C GLU A 17 -0.76 4.58 -45.17
N ALA A 18 -0.44 4.93 -43.93
CA ALA A 18 -0.84 6.20 -43.33
C ALA A 18 0.34 6.65 -42.47
N ARG A 19 1.30 7.34 -43.09
CA ARG A 19 2.39 8.02 -42.37
C ARG A 19 1.77 9.07 -41.46
N SER A 20 1.57 8.74 -40.18
CA SER A 20 1.41 9.76 -39.15
C SER A 20 2.77 10.44 -38.99
N ALA A 21 2.82 11.74 -39.32
CA ALA A 21 4.01 12.55 -39.09
C ALA A 21 4.37 12.51 -37.59
N PRO A 22 5.66 12.45 -37.23
CA PRO A 22 6.06 12.66 -35.84
C PRO A 22 5.57 14.05 -35.42
N ILE A 23 4.88 14.12 -34.27
CA ILE A 23 4.45 15.40 -33.69
C ILE A 23 5.73 16.15 -33.32
N ALA A 24 6.15 17.07 -34.17
CA ALA A 24 7.28 17.95 -33.89
C ALA A 24 6.90 18.87 -32.73
N SER A 25 7.72 18.87 -31.68
CA SER A 25 7.60 19.83 -30.57
C SER A 25 7.84 21.24 -31.12
N ASP A 26 6.83 22.10 -31.05
CA ASP A 26 6.92 23.51 -31.41
C ASP A 26 6.90 24.39 -30.14
N LEU A 27 7.46 25.59 -30.20
CA LEU A 27 7.52 26.54 -29.08
C LEU A 27 6.12 26.94 -28.56
N ALA A 28 5.09 26.80 -29.39
CA ALA A 28 3.69 27.04 -29.02
C ALA A 28 3.02 25.87 -28.29
N ALA A 29 3.57 24.65 -28.37
CA ALA A 29 3.07 23.44 -27.71
C ALA A 29 4.23 22.46 -27.42
N PRO A 30 5.07 22.76 -26.41
CA PRO A 30 6.26 21.97 -26.16
C PRO A 30 5.93 20.58 -25.60
N SER A 31 6.70 19.58 -26.02
CA SER A 31 6.61 18.22 -25.48
C SER A 31 7.04 18.14 -24.00
N SER A 32 6.47 17.20 -23.24
CA SER A 32 6.66 17.05 -21.78
C SER A 32 8.12 17.02 -21.33
N TRP A 33 9.02 16.37 -22.08
CA TRP A 33 10.45 16.33 -21.76
C TRP A 33 11.11 17.73 -21.76
N LEU A 34 10.59 18.69 -22.54
CA LEU A 34 11.10 20.06 -22.58
C LEU A 34 10.70 20.85 -21.34
N TYR A 35 9.49 20.61 -20.81
CA TYR A 35 9.07 21.14 -19.51
C TYR A 35 9.92 20.55 -18.38
N GLU A 36 10.22 19.25 -18.41
CA GLU A 36 11.09 18.62 -17.41
C GLU A 36 12.53 19.17 -17.44
N ILE A 37 13.08 19.49 -18.62
CA ILE A 37 14.42 20.09 -18.76
C ILE A 37 14.43 21.59 -18.39
N LEU A 38 13.41 22.36 -18.77
CA LEU A 38 13.33 23.78 -18.43
C LEU A 38 12.99 24.00 -16.94
N ALA A 39 12.12 23.17 -16.36
CA ALA A 39 11.88 23.09 -14.91
C ALA A 39 13.12 22.56 -14.13
N GLY A 40 14.06 21.91 -14.80
CA GLY A 40 15.37 21.60 -14.24
C GLY A 40 16.22 22.83 -13.88
N SER A 41 15.88 24.03 -14.38
CA SER A 41 16.66 25.27 -14.17
C SER A 41 16.07 26.24 -13.13
N ASN A 42 14.81 26.07 -12.73
CA ASN A 42 14.17 26.81 -11.64
C ASN A 42 13.49 25.80 -10.72
N PRO A 43 13.75 25.81 -9.40
CA PRO A 43 13.08 24.88 -8.52
C PRO A 43 11.55 25.05 -8.61
N ASP A 44 10.84 23.95 -8.87
CA ASP A 44 9.37 23.91 -9.00
C ASP A 44 8.60 24.17 -7.69
N THR A 45 9.33 24.51 -6.61
CA THR A 45 8.80 24.72 -5.25
C THR A 45 9.48 25.90 -4.57
N GLU A 46 8.75 26.55 -3.65
CA GLU A 46 9.25 27.71 -2.89
C GLU A 46 10.42 27.34 -1.96
N ALA A 47 10.49 26.08 -1.55
CA ALA A 47 11.59 25.54 -0.73
C ALA A 47 12.88 25.25 -1.55
N GLY A 48 12.86 25.47 -2.87
CA GLY A 48 14.04 25.30 -3.71
C GLY A 48 14.37 23.85 -4.08
N VAL A 49 13.40 22.92 -3.99
CA VAL A 49 13.59 21.49 -4.25
C VAL A 49 12.69 21.01 -5.38
N ASN A 50 13.26 20.41 -6.42
CA ASN A 50 12.48 19.80 -7.50
C ASN A 50 11.85 18.49 -7.05
N ILE A 51 10.53 18.37 -7.24
CA ILE A 51 9.76 17.22 -6.81
C ILE A 51 9.28 16.43 -8.02
N SER A 52 9.93 15.28 -8.25
CA SER A 52 9.47 14.20 -9.11
C SER A 52 9.02 13.00 -8.25
N PRO A 53 8.31 12.00 -8.80
CA PRO A 53 8.05 10.74 -8.11
C PRO A 53 9.28 10.12 -7.44
N GLU A 54 10.42 10.09 -8.12
CA GLU A 54 11.69 9.55 -7.60
C GLU A 54 12.24 10.38 -6.45
N THR A 55 12.20 11.71 -6.58
CA THR A 55 12.71 12.61 -5.53
C THR A 55 11.77 12.62 -4.32
N ALA A 56 10.45 12.58 -4.54
CA ALA A 56 9.45 12.50 -3.48
C ALA A 56 9.64 11.23 -2.63
N MET A 57 9.90 10.09 -3.26
CA MET A 57 10.20 8.83 -2.60
C MET A 57 11.49 8.85 -1.77
N ARG A 58 12.31 9.92 -1.80
CA ARG A 58 13.42 10.12 -0.87
C ARG A 58 12.95 10.57 0.51
N SER A 59 11.79 11.22 0.62
CA SER A 59 11.15 11.48 1.91
C SER A 59 10.65 10.17 2.53
N PRO A 60 11.07 9.80 3.75
CA PRO A 60 10.59 8.61 4.43
C PRO A 60 9.07 8.62 4.64
N ALA A 61 8.48 9.78 4.89
CA ALA A 61 7.04 9.93 5.07
C ALA A 61 6.28 9.60 3.77
N VAL A 62 6.72 10.13 2.63
CA VAL A 62 6.12 9.82 1.32
C VAL A 62 6.30 8.33 1.00
N ARG A 63 7.52 7.82 1.13
CA ARG A 63 7.82 6.40 0.86
C ARG A 63 6.89 5.50 1.67
N LYS A 64 6.75 5.80 2.96
CA LYS A 64 5.93 4.98 3.84
C LYS A 64 4.44 5.11 3.55
N ALA A 65 3.94 6.30 3.25
CA ALA A 65 2.54 6.49 2.84
C ALA A 65 2.21 5.67 1.57
N VAL A 66 3.08 5.74 0.55
CA VAL A 66 2.93 4.98 -0.70
C VAL A 66 2.98 3.48 -0.44
N GLU A 67 3.98 2.99 0.30
CA GLU A 67 4.11 1.57 0.65
C GLU A 67 2.93 1.08 1.48
N THR A 68 2.52 1.81 2.51
CA THR A 68 1.42 1.38 3.39
C THR A 68 0.11 1.21 2.61
N ILE A 69 -0.22 2.08 1.64
CA ILE A 69 -1.40 1.89 0.79
C ILE A 69 -1.17 0.76 -0.22
N SER A 70 -0.11 0.86 -1.03
CA SER A 70 0.11 -0.05 -2.17
C SER A 70 0.30 -1.50 -1.73
N SER A 71 1.09 -1.74 -0.69
CA SER A 71 1.30 -3.07 -0.15
C SER A 71 0.03 -3.60 0.54
N ALA A 72 -0.73 -2.76 1.26
CA ALA A 72 -1.99 -3.20 1.86
C ALA A 72 -2.99 -3.70 0.81
N VAL A 73 -3.22 -2.93 -0.27
CA VAL A 73 -4.09 -3.36 -1.38
C VAL A 73 -3.59 -4.68 -2.00
N ALA A 74 -2.29 -4.83 -2.18
CA ALA A 74 -1.68 -6.02 -2.79
C ALA A 74 -1.73 -7.27 -1.90
N THR A 75 -1.80 -7.11 -0.58
CA THR A 75 -1.87 -8.24 0.36
C THR A 75 -3.29 -8.77 0.56
N LEU A 76 -4.32 -7.99 0.23
CA LEU A 76 -5.70 -8.44 0.40
C LEU A 76 -6.05 -9.49 -0.65
N PRO A 77 -6.61 -10.65 -0.25
CA PRO A 77 -7.05 -11.66 -1.21
C PRO A 77 -8.14 -11.11 -2.12
N LEU A 78 -7.94 -11.23 -3.43
CA LEU A 78 -8.96 -10.90 -4.41
C LEU A 78 -9.71 -12.17 -4.82
N GLN A 79 -11.03 -12.15 -4.67
CA GLN A 79 -11.90 -13.28 -4.95
C GLN A 79 -12.93 -12.92 -6.03
N LEU A 80 -13.43 -13.94 -6.72
CA LEU A 80 -14.53 -13.81 -7.66
C LEU A 80 -15.78 -14.44 -7.06
N PHE A 81 -16.91 -13.75 -7.12
CA PHE A 81 -18.18 -14.22 -6.59
C PHE A 81 -19.25 -14.24 -7.67
N GLU A 82 -20.18 -15.18 -7.55
CA GLU A 82 -21.44 -15.22 -8.29
C GLU A 82 -22.59 -14.74 -7.39
N ARG A 83 -23.43 -13.84 -7.90
CA ARG A 83 -24.67 -13.38 -7.29
C ARG A 83 -25.74 -14.44 -7.52
N LEU A 84 -26.23 -15.01 -6.43
CA LEU A 84 -27.35 -15.95 -6.47
C LEU A 84 -28.68 -15.19 -6.50
N PRO A 85 -29.76 -15.78 -7.07
CA PRO A 85 -31.09 -15.17 -7.07
C PRO A 85 -31.63 -14.84 -5.67
N SER A 86 -31.16 -15.55 -4.63
CA SER A 86 -31.49 -15.29 -3.23
C SER A 86 -30.82 -14.03 -2.66
N GLY A 87 -29.93 -13.37 -3.40
CA GLY A 87 -29.10 -12.27 -2.92
C GLY A 87 -27.79 -12.72 -2.24
N ALA A 88 -27.62 -14.02 -2.02
CA ALA A 88 -26.38 -14.59 -1.50
C ALA A 88 -25.25 -14.55 -2.55
N ARG A 89 -24.00 -14.73 -2.09
CA ARG A 89 -22.80 -14.72 -2.92
C ARG A 89 -22.11 -16.06 -2.81
N LYS A 90 -21.72 -16.66 -3.93
CA LYS A 90 -20.96 -17.92 -3.95
C LYS A 90 -19.57 -17.69 -4.53
N PRO A 91 -18.48 -18.12 -3.87
CA PRO A 91 -17.15 -18.01 -4.45
C PRO A 91 -17.05 -18.86 -5.72
N VAL A 92 -16.45 -18.29 -6.76
CA VAL A 92 -16.21 -18.94 -8.05
C VAL A 92 -14.72 -19.26 -8.17
N ALA A 93 -14.41 -20.56 -8.18
CA ALA A 93 -13.08 -21.04 -8.49
C ALA A 93 -12.93 -21.31 -9.99
N GLY A 94 -11.71 -21.17 -10.53
CA GLY A 94 -11.36 -21.63 -11.88
C GLY A 94 -11.58 -20.64 -13.03
N HIS A 95 -12.07 -19.42 -12.78
CA HIS A 95 -12.17 -18.41 -13.84
C HIS A 95 -10.78 -17.94 -14.30
N PRO A 96 -10.48 -17.88 -15.62
CA PRO A 96 -9.15 -17.51 -16.12
C PRO A 96 -8.66 -16.16 -15.61
N ALA A 97 -9.56 -15.16 -15.57
CA ALA A 97 -9.22 -13.84 -15.04
C ALA A 97 -8.84 -13.87 -13.54
N LEU A 98 -9.52 -14.70 -12.73
CA LEU A 98 -9.21 -14.82 -11.30
C LEU A 98 -7.77 -15.31 -11.11
N ARG A 99 -7.33 -16.30 -11.90
CA ARG A 99 -5.94 -16.81 -11.85
C ARG A 99 -4.92 -15.69 -12.09
N LEU A 100 -5.18 -14.80 -13.04
CA LEU A 100 -4.26 -13.72 -13.39
C LEU A 100 -4.16 -12.62 -12.33
N VAL A 101 -5.26 -12.32 -11.63
CA VAL A 101 -5.30 -11.27 -10.62
C VAL A 101 -5.00 -11.75 -9.19
N SER A 102 -5.10 -13.05 -8.93
CA SER A 102 -4.85 -13.64 -7.59
C SER A 102 -3.55 -14.43 -7.48
N GLN A 103 -3.03 -14.98 -8.58
CA GLN A 103 -1.82 -15.80 -8.56
C GLN A 103 -0.67 -15.11 -9.30
N ASN A 104 -0.72 -15.09 -10.64
CA ASN A 104 0.35 -14.57 -11.49
C ASN A 104 -0.23 -13.80 -12.67
N ALA A 105 0.14 -12.53 -12.80
CA ALA A 105 -0.28 -11.65 -13.89
C ALA A 105 0.24 -12.13 -15.25
N ASN A 106 1.42 -12.73 -15.25
CA ASN A 106 2.10 -13.34 -16.39
C ASN A 106 3.14 -14.36 -15.83
N PRO A 107 3.87 -15.12 -16.67
CA PRO A 107 4.81 -16.13 -16.19
C PRO A 107 5.96 -15.65 -15.29
N TRP A 108 6.22 -14.34 -15.19
CA TRP A 108 7.35 -13.77 -14.44
C TRP A 108 6.95 -12.78 -13.33
N THR A 109 5.68 -12.35 -13.27
CA THR A 109 5.19 -11.37 -12.30
C THR A 109 4.03 -11.94 -11.47
N PRO A 110 4.23 -12.12 -10.15
CA PRO A 110 3.14 -12.42 -9.21
C PRO A 110 2.06 -11.33 -9.24
N ALA A 111 0.80 -11.73 -9.10
CA ALA A 111 -0.32 -10.79 -9.21
C ALA A 111 -0.29 -9.71 -8.12
N SER A 112 0.10 -10.06 -6.89
CA SER A 112 0.26 -9.11 -5.78
C SER A 112 1.27 -8.01 -6.11
N ARG A 113 2.44 -8.35 -6.68
CA ARG A 113 3.45 -7.38 -7.10
C ARG A 113 2.92 -6.45 -8.20
N MET A 114 2.11 -6.96 -9.12
CA MET A 114 1.48 -6.15 -10.16
C MET A 114 0.48 -5.16 -9.55
N ILE A 115 -0.41 -5.61 -8.66
CA ILE A 115 -1.39 -4.76 -7.97
C ILE A 115 -0.68 -3.68 -7.15
N GLU A 116 0.38 -4.06 -6.43
CA GLU A 116 1.22 -3.13 -5.66
C GLU A 116 1.82 -2.05 -6.57
N GLN A 117 2.44 -2.46 -7.69
CA GLN A 117 3.10 -1.53 -8.61
C GLN A 117 2.09 -0.58 -9.28
N VAL A 118 0.95 -1.09 -9.75
CA VAL A 118 -0.09 -0.26 -10.39
C VAL A 118 -0.70 0.72 -9.38
N THR A 119 -0.91 0.29 -8.13
CA THR A 119 -1.40 1.18 -7.06
C THR A 119 -0.35 2.24 -6.70
N ARG A 120 0.93 1.84 -6.62
CA ARG A 120 2.06 2.76 -6.42
C ARG A 120 2.14 3.79 -7.54
N ASP A 121 1.95 3.38 -8.78
CA ASP A 121 1.94 4.28 -9.94
C ASP A 121 0.79 5.29 -9.86
N ALA A 122 -0.41 4.85 -9.46
CA ALA A 122 -1.53 5.76 -9.23
C ALA A 122 -1.24 6.78 -8.11
N LEU A 123 -0.51 6.38 -7.06
CA LEU A 123 -0.10 7.27 -5.97
C LEU A 123 1.05 8.23 -6.33
N LEU A 124 1.87 7.89 -7.33
CA LEU A 124 3.04 8.67 -7.72
C LEU A 124 2.77 9.58 -8.93
N TYR A 125 2.03 9.07 -9.91
CA TYR A 125 1.74 9.74 -11.18
C TYR A 125 0.27 10.14 -11.30
N GLY A 126 -0.56 9.82 -10.30
CA GLY A 126 -2.01 10.03 -10.35
C GLY A 126 -2.75 8.90 -11.10
N ASN A 127 -2.04 8.10 -11.89
CA ASN A 127 -2.62 7.11 -12.79
C ASN A 127 -1.77 5.84 -12.80
N GLY A 128 -2.41 4.68 -12.63
CA GLY A 128 -1.82 3.36 -12.80
C GLY A 128 -2.54 2.61 -13.91
N PHE A 129 -1.79 1.87 -14.73
CA PHE A 129 -2.32 1.24 -15.93
C PHE A 129 -1.93 -0.24 -16.03
N LEU A 130 -2.86 -1.04 -16.50
CA LEU A 130 -2.68 -2.45 -16.76
C LEU A 130 -3.37 -2.82 -18.06
N TRP A 131 -2.66 -3.52 -18.94
CA TRP A 131 -3.18 -4.01 -20.21
C TRP A 131 -3.55 -5.49 -20.09
N PRO A 132 -4.84 -5.85 -20.13
CA PRO A 132 -5.28 -7.23 -20.26
C PRO A 132 -5.06 -7.69 -21.71
N HIS A 133 -3.89 -8.26 -21.97
CA HIS A 133 -3.52 -8.73 -23.29
C HIS A 133 -4.26 -10.03 -23.61
N ARG A 134 -4.96 -10.03 -24.74
CA ARG A 134 -5.73 -11.16 -25.24
C ARG A 134 -5.04 -11.78 -26.45
N SER A 135 -4.90 -13.09 -26.43
CA SER A 135 -4.38 -13.88 -27.55
C SER A 135 -5.50 -14.75 -28.09
N ASN A 136 -5.80 -14.66 -29.39
CA ASN A 136 -6.93 -15.35 -30.02
C ASN A 136 -8.29 -15.13 -29.34
N GLY A 137 -8.52 -13.93 -28.78
CA GLY A 137 -9.74 -13.57 -28.06
C GLY A 137 -9.79 -14.00 -26.59
N GLU A 138 -8.84 -14.83 -26.14
CA GLU A 138 -8.76 -15.28 -24.74
C GLU A 138 -7.77 -14.41 -23.93
N LEU A 139 -8.13 -14.11 -22.68
CA LEU A 139 -7.28 -13.37 -21.77
C LEU A 139 -6.04 -14.21 -21.38
N ALA A 140 -4.87 -13.81 -21.86
CA ALA A 140 -3.63 -14.56 -21.71
C ALA A 140 -2.79 -14.06 -20.53
N GLU A 141 -2.65 -12.74 -20.41
CA GLU A 141 -1.75 -12.10 -19.44
C GLU A 141 -2.19 -10.66 -19.12
N LEU A 142 -1.66 -10.15 -18.00
CA LEU A 142 -1.82 -8.77 -17.57
C LEU A 142 -0.43 -8.10 -17.61
N ILE A 143 -0.31 -7.06 -18.42
CA ILE A 143 0.95 -6.34 -18.65
C ILE A 143 0.88 -4.98 -17.97
N HIS A 144 1.79 -4.74 -17.05
CA HIS A 144 1.94 -3.43 -16.41
C HIS A 144 2.39 -2.39 -17.44
N MET A 145 1.65 -1.28 -17.50
CA MET A 145 1.95 -0.16 -18.38
C MET A 145 2.52 0.98 -17.53
N ARG A 146 3.79 1.34 -17.78
CA ARG A 146 4.45 2.40 -17.02
C ARG A 146 3.81 3.77 -17.33
N PRO A 147 3.41 4.57 -16.33
CA PRO A 147 2.77 5.86 -16.56
C PRO A 147 3.61 6.84 -17.38
N PRO A 148 4.94 6.98 -17.17
CA PRO A 148 5.75 7.86 -18.02
C PRO A 148 5.73 7.50 -19.51
N TYR A 149 5.35 6.26 -19.86
CA TYR A 149 5.36 5.74 -21.23
C TYR A 149 3.93 5.56 -21.77
N THR A 150 2.94 6.07 -21.02
CA THR A 150 1.52 5.94 -21.32
C THR A 150 0.90 7.32 -21.38
N THR A 151 0.36 7.68 -22.54
CA THR A 151 -0.42 8.91 -22.70
C THR A 151 -1.90 8.56 -22.83
N VAL A 152 -2.75 9.19 -22.02
CA VAL A 152 -4.20 9.09 -22.16
C VAL A 152 -4.69 10.25 -23.03
N LYS A 153 -5.52 9.95 -24.02
CA LYS A 153 -6.20 10.93 -24.86
C LYS A 153 -7.68 10.62 -24.90
N TYR A 154 -8.47 11.60 -25.31
CA TYR A 154 -9.92 11.49 -25.36
C TYR A 154 -10.40 11.76 -26.78
N ARG A 155 -11.36 10.98 -27.23
CA ARG A 155 -12.04 11.26 -28.49
C ARG A 155 -12.89 12.52 -28.33
N LEU A 156 -12.82 13.41 -29.31
CA LEU A 156 -13.48 14.73 -29.26
C LEU A 156 -15.01 14.63 -29.28
N ASP A 157 -15.56 13.56 -29.87
CA ASP A 157 -16.99 13.35 -30.09
C ASP A 157 -17.69 12.69 -28.89
N THR A 158 -17.01 11.74 -28.25
CA THR A 158 -17.59 10.83 -27.26
C THR A 158 -16.99 11.01 -25.87
N SER A 159 -15.88 11.74 -25.74
CA SER A 159 -15.06 11.77 -24.52
C SER A 159 -14.61 10.38 -24.07
N GLU A 160 -14.56 9.41 -24.99
CA GLU A 160 -14.05 8.08 -24.73
C GLU A 160 -12.52 8.11 -24.63
N PRO A 161 -11.92 7.57 -23.55
CA PRO A 161 -10.48 7.53 -23.42
C PRO A 161 -9.86 6.49 -24.36
N PHE A 162 -8.70 6.81 -24.90
CA PHE A 162 -7.80 5.85 -25.53
C PHE A 162 -6.37 6.11 -25.05
N TYR A 163 -5.55 5.06 -25.09
CA TYR A 163 -4.23 5.04 -24.50
C TYR A 163 -3.20 4.85 -25.59
N LEU A 164 -2.13 5.64 -25.55
CA LEU A 164 -0.94 5.47 -26.37
C LEU A 164 0.16 4.93 -25.47
N PHE A 165 0.57 3.69 -25.69
CA PHE A 165 1.57 3.01 -24.87
C PHE A 165 2.77 2.56 -25.68
N SER A 166 3.96 2.96 -25.24
CA SER A 166 5.22 2.53 -25.85
C SER A 166 6.05 1.71 -24.86
N ILE A 167 6.42 0.50 -25.25
CA ILE A 167 7.30 -0.36 -24.45
C ILE A 167 8.76 0.16 -24.51
N ALA A 168 9.15 0.76 -25.65
CA ALA A 168 10.52 1.17 -25.93
C ALA A 168 10.93 2.50 -25.25
N GLY A 169 10.00 3.20 -24.59
CA GLY A 169 10.25 4.51 -23.99
C GLY A 169 9.22 5.55 -24.41
N PRO A 170 9.25 6.77 -23.82
CA PRO A 170 8.31 7.84 -24.14
C PRO A 170 8.32 8.22 -25.63
N ASP A 171 9.49 8.15 -26.27
CA ASP A 171 9.69 8.51 -27.69
C ASP A 171 9.61 7.29 -28.64
N GLY A 172 9.28 6.11 -28.11
CA GLY A 172 9.15 4.89 -28.91
C GLY A 172 7.83 4.82 -29.67
N GLU A 173 7.73 3.88 -30.61
CA GLU A 173 6.47 3.62 -31.32
C GLU A 173 5.38 3.21 -30.32
N ALA A 174 4.30 4.00 -30.28
CA ALA A 174 3.22 3.79 -29.36
C ALA A 174 2.12 2.94 -30.00
N LYS A 175 1.69 1.90 -29.28
CA LYS A 175 0.48 1.15 -29.59
C LYS A 175 -0.73 1.91 -29.04
N GLN A 176 -1.74 2.10 -29.88
CA GLN A 176 -3.03 2.59 -29.43
C GLN A 176 -3.86 1.45 -28.83
N LEU A 177 -4.43 1.67 -27.65
CA LEU A 177 -5.34 0.77 -26.94
C LEU A 177 -6.64 1.54 -26.63
N ASN A 178 -7.79 0.93 -26.85
CA ASN A 178 -9.09 1.54 -26.58
C ASN A 178 -9.46 1.48 -25.08
N PHE A 179 -10.54 2.16 -24.70
CA PHE A 179 -11.01 2.21 -23.31
C PHE A 179 -11.25 0.84 -22.68
N ASP A 180 -11.69 -0.15 -23.45
CA ASP A 180 -12.02 -1.52 -23.02
C ASP A 180 -10.80 -2.43 -22.89
N GLU A 181 -9.65 -1.99 -23.40
CA GLU A 181 -8.39 -2.74 -23.39
C GLU A 181 -7.45 -2.36 -22.24
N VAL A 182 -7.81 -1.38 -21.40
CA VAL A 182 -6.95 -0.92 -20.31
C VAL A 182 -7.74 -0.84 -19.01
N VAL A 183 -7.19 -1.49 -17.98
CA VAL A 183 -7.55 -1.26 -16.58
C VAL A 183 -6.80 0.00 -16.14
N HIS A 184 -7.55 1.07 -15.86
CA HIS A 184 -7.00 2.37 -15.47
C HIS A 184 -7.38 2.66 -14.02
N ILE A 185 -6.42 2.53 -13.11
CA ILE A 185 -6.57 2.86 -11.71
C ILE A 185 -6.22 4.34 -11.51
N GLN A 186 -7.25 5.15 -11.29
CA GLN A 186 -7.11 6.61 -11.18
C GLN A 186 -7.09 7.05 -9.72
N ASN A 187 -6.17 7.95 -9.36
CA ASN A 187 -6.32 8.73 -8.13
C ASN A 187 -7.47 9.74 -8.25
N ALA A 188 -7.81 10.42 -7.15
CA ALA A 188 -8.75 11.54 -7.17
C ALA A 188 -8.39 12.54 -8.29
N SER A 189 -9.41 12.94 -9.04
CA SER A 189 -9.31 13.81 -10.21
C SER A 189 -10.03 15.12 -9.93
N ILE A 190 -9.53 16.24 -10.47
CA ILE A 190 -10.18 17.55 -10.39
C ILE A 190 -11.20 17.72 -11.53
N ASP A 191 -10.85 17.25 -12.72
CA ASP A 191 -11.66 17.35 -13.93
C ASP A 191 -12.55 16.12 -14.18
N GLY A 192 -12.35 15.05 -13.40
CA GLY A 192 -13.02 13.76 -13.58
C GLY A 192 -12.47 12.95 -14.75
N ILE A 193 -11.39 13.43 -15.38
CA ILE A 193 -10.82 12.88 -16.61
C ILE A 193 -9.53 12.12 -16.26
N LEU A 194 -8.57 12.79 -15.63
CA LEU A 194 -7.30 12.20 -15.21
C LEU A 194 -7.08 12.30 -13.71
N GLY A 195 -6.56 11.21 -13.14
CA GLY A 195 -6.17 11.21 -11.73
C GLY A 195 -5.01 12.17 -11.51
N VAL A 196 -5.09 12.95 -10.43
CA VAL A 196 -4.04 13.92 -10.06
C VAL A 196 -3.10 13.26 -9.08
N SER A 197 -1.79 13.35 -9.34
CA SER A 197 -0.76 12.80 -8.46
C SER A 197 -0.80 13.44 -7.06
N PRO A 198 -0.92 12.65 -5.97
CA PRO A 198 -0.69 13.11 -4.60
C PRO A 198 0.68 13.77 -4.41
N VAL A 199 1.71 13.29 -5.11
CA VAL A 199 3.06 13.87 -5.05
C VAL A 199 3.05 15.30 -5.57
N ILE A 200 2.36 15.56 -6.69
CA ILE A 200 2.24 16.90 -7.25
C ILE A 200 1.37 17.79 -6.35
N GLN A 201 0.28 17.25 -5.81
CA GLN A 201 -0.59 17.99 -4.86
C GLN A 201 0.16 18.39 -3.58
N ALA A 202 1.03 17.51 -3.07
CA ALA A 202 1.81 17.74 -1.85
C ALA A 202 3.21 18.33 -2.12
N LYS A 203 3.51 18.81 -3.34
CA LYS A 203 4.90 19.13 -3.74
C LYS A 203 5.59 20.09 -2.77
N GLU A 204 4.89 21.12 -2.28
CA GLU A 204 5.45 22.08 -1.32
C GLU A 204 5.72 21.46 0.05
N ALA A 205 4.78 20.64 0.56
CA ALA A 205 4.95 19.95 1.84
C ALA A 205 6.11 18.93 1.78
N ILE A 206 6.24 18.21 0.66
CA ILE A 206 7.33 17.27 0.42
C ILE A 206 8.67 18.01 0.31
N ALA A 207 8.72 19.11 -0.45
CA ALA A 207 9.91 19.93 -0.59
C ALA A 207 10.36 20.51 0.74
N LEU A 208 9.42 21.03 1.54
CA LEU A 208 9.68 21.48 2.91
C LEU A 208 10.24 20.34 3.78
N ASN A 209 9.63 19.16 3.76
CA ASN A 209 10.12 18.02 4.54
C ASN A 209 11.56 17.63 4.15
N ILE A 210 11.88 17.56 2.86
CA ILE A 210 13.23 17.27 2.36
C ILE A 210 14.22 18.37 2.75
N ALA A 211 13.81 19.64 2.65
CA ALA A 211 14.63 20.79 3.06
C ALA A 211 14.92 20.76 4.56
N MET A 212 13.91 20.46 5.40
CA MET A 212 14.08 20.29 6.83
C MET A 212 15.04 19.15 7.16
N MET A 213 14.87 17.97 6.57
CA MET A 213 15.82 16.85 6.75
C MET A 213 17.26 17.28 6.43
N SER A 214 17.45 17.99 5.32
CA SER A 214 18.75 18.48 4.88
C SER A 214 19.33 19.52 5.84
N TYR A 215 18.50 20.43 6.34
CA TYR A 215 18.87 21.41 7.35
C TYR A 215 19.28 20.74 8.66
N GLY A 216 18.47 19.82 9.18
CA GLY A 216 18.78 19.03 10.37
C GLY A 216 20.10 18.28 10.22
N ALA A 217 20.30 17.57 9.10
CA ALA A 217 21.55 16.85 8.84
C ALA A 217 22.79 17.77 8.87
N ARG A 218 22.69 18.99 8.33
CA ARG A 218 23.79 19.98 8.39
C ARG A 218 23.99 20.54 9.80
N LEU A 219 22.90 20.86 10.47
CA LEU A 219 22.87 21.45 11.80
C LEU A 219 23.50 20.52 12.84
N PHE A 220 23.13 19.25 12.83
CA PHE A 220 23.64 18.23 13.75
C PHE A 220 24.95 17.59 13.26
N GLY A 221 25.17 17.48 11.94
CA GLY A 221 26.32 16.76 11.39
C GLY A 221 27.62 17.58 11.28
N ARG A 222 27.55 18.91 11.12
CA ARG A 222 28.75 19.75 10.92
C ARG A 222 29.25 20.43 12.20
N GLY A 223 28.66 20.16 13.35
CA GLY A 223 28.96 20.90 14.58
C GLY A 223 28.76 22.42 14.39
N ALA A 224 27.81 22.82 13.52
CA ALA A 224 27.62 24.21 13.10
C ALA A 224 27.07 25.12 14.22
N ARG A 225 26.93 24.59 15.43
CA ARG A 225 26.56 25.33 16.62
C ARG A 225 27.83 25.62 17.43
N PRO A 226 28.12 26.90 17.74
CA PRO A 226 29.09 27.22 18.77
C PRO A 226 28.68 26.49 20.05
N ALA A 227 29.50 25.56 20.54
CA ALA A 227 29.24 24.84 21.80
C ALA A 227 29.19 25.78 23.01
N GLY A 228 29.69 27.01 22.84
CA GLY A 228 29.78 28.04 23.83
C GLY A 228 30.61 29.22 23.32
N MET A 229 30.70 30.25 24.15
CA MET A 229 31.51 31.42 23.90
C MET A 229 32.67 31.45 24.90
N LEU A 230 33.87 31.74 24.41
CA LEU A 230 35.00 32.12 25.25
C LEU A 230 35.00 33.63 25.42
N SER A 231 34.90 34.08 26.66
CA SER A 231 34.95 35.48 27.02
C SER A 231 36.21 35.80 27.82
N PHE A 232 36.76 36.99 27.61
CA PHE A 232 37.97 37.48 28.28
C PHE A 232 37.67 38.82 28.93
N ALA A 233 38.22 39.06 30.12
CA ALA A 233 38.02 40.31 30.84
C ALA A 233 38.79 41.50 30.24
N LYS A 234 39.83 41.24 29.43
CA LYS A 234 40.67 42.24 28.75
C LYS A 234 40.89 41.85 27.29
N ALA A 235 41.14 42.84 26.44
CA ALA A 235 41.47 42.61 25.03
C ALA A 235 42.79 41.82 24.90
N LEU A 236 42.77 40.76 24.09
CA LEU A 236 43.97 39.99 23.74
C LEU A 236 44.73 40.67 22.60
N GLY A 237 46.06 40.65 22.66
CA GLY A 237 46.89 41.00 21.50
C GLY A 237 46.85 39.93 20.41
N ASP A 238 47.13 40.30 19.16
CA ASP A 238 46.98 39.42 17.97
C ASP A 238 47.72 38.09 18.09
N ALA A 239 48.93 38.11 18.65
CA ALA A 239 49.74 36.90 18.85
C ALA A 239 49.14 35.93 19.90
N ALA A 240 48.46 36.44 20.92
CA ALA A 240 47.78 35.63 21.93
C ALA A 240 46.48 35.04 21.37
N ASN A 241 45.74 35.82 20.58
CA ASN A 241 44.52 35.37 19.91
C ASN A 241 44.79 34.21 18.93
N ALA A 242 45.86 34.32 18.13
CA ALA A 242 46.26 33.27 17.19
C ALA A 242 46.64 31.95 17.90
N ARG A 243 47.42 32.03 18.99
CA ARG A 243 47.79 30.86 19.81
C ARG A 243 46.59 30.20 20.46
N MET A 244 45.69 31.00 21.03
CA MET A 244 44.46 30.51 21.66
C MET A 244 43.56 29.81 20.66
N LYS A 245 43.36 30.39 19.47
CA LYS A 245 42.58 29.77 18.40
C LYS A 245 43.16 28.42 17.98
N ALA A 246 44.49 28.33 17.83
CA ALA A 246 45.17 27.08 17.48
C ALA A 246 45.04 26.01 18.59
N SER A 247 45.22 26.40 19.86
CA SER A 247 45.05 25.51 21.01
C SER A 247 43.61 24.99 21.14
N TRP A 248 42.63 25.89 20.99
CA TRP A 248 41.21 25.54 21.03
C TRP A 248 40.82 24.58 19.91
N GLN A 249 41.25 24.85 18.67
CA GLN A 249 41.00 23.98 17.53
C GLN A 249 41.66 22.61 17.71
N ALA A 250 42.87 22.53 18.25
CA ALA A 250 43.54 21.26 18.52
C ALA A 250 42.79 20.39 19.56
N ALA A 251 42.14 21.02 20.54
CA ALA A 251 41.38 20.32 21.59
C ALA A 251 39.93 19.96 21.20
N HIS A 252 39.30 20.70 20.27
CA HIS A 252 37.87 20.57 19.96
C HIS A 252 37.55 20.18 18.50
N SER A 253 38.55 19.95 17.64
CA SER A 253 38.33 19.52 16.25
C SER A 253 38.94 18.15 15.94
N GLY A 254 38.34 17.45 14.98
CA GLY A 254 38.81 16.14 14.52
C GLY A 254 38.56 14.99 15.51
N PRO A 255 39.27 13.86 15.37
CA PRO A 255 39.11 12.65 16.19
C PRO A 255 39.34 12.84 17.70
N ASN A 256 39.93 13.97 18.10
CA ASN A 256 40.23 14.34 19.49
C ASN A 256 39.13 15.21 20.13
N SER A 257 37.97 15.37 19.47
CA SER A 257 36.84 16.13 20.01
C SER A 257 36.36 15.50 21.33
N GLY A 258 36.34 16.29 22.40
CA GLY A 258 35.94 15.84 23.75
C GLY A 258 37.05 15.86 24.80
N GLY A 259 38.26 16.32 24.44
CA GLY A 259 39.34 16.56 25.41
C GLY A 259 39.03 17.70 26.39
N THR A 260 39.65 17.67 27.58
CA THR A 260 39.52 18.75 28.58
C THR A 260 40.13 20.04 28.04
N ALA A 261 39.30 21.09 27.93
CA ALA A 261 39.74 22.42 27.52
C ALA A 261 40.58 23.08 28.62
N ILE A 262 41.82 23.47 28.31
CA ILE A 262 42.63 24.32 29.18
C ILE A 262 42.44 25.77 28.74
N LEU A 263 41.94 26.61 29.65
CA LEU A 263 41.65 28.02 29.39
C LEU A 263 42.76 28.90 29.98
N GLU A 264 43.51 29.61 29.15
CA GLU A 264 44.56 30.53 29.58
C GLU A 264 44.00 31.94 29.90
N GLU A 265 44.74 32.75 30.67
CA GLU A 265 44.48 34.19 30.89
C GLU A 265 43.08 34.54 31.46
N GLY A 266 42.50 33.63 32.25
CA GLY A 266 41.20 33.86 32.89
C GLY A 266 40.01 33.80 31.93
N ALA A 267 40.16 33.10 30.79
CA ALA A 267 39.04 32.91 29.87
C ALA A 267 37.89 32.15 30.55
N VAL A 268 36.66 32.64 30.36
CA VAL A 268 35.45 32.01 30.87
C VAL A 268 34.70 31.38 29.70
N TRP A 269 34.52 30.06 29.78
CA TRP A 269 33.65 29.32 28.89
C TRP A 269 32.19 29.49 29.34
N THR A 270 31.36 30.06 28.47
CA THR A 270 29.92 30.10 28.66
C THR A 270 29.27 29.13 27.67
N PRO A 271 28.73 27.98 28.13
CA PRO A 271 28.02 27.07 27.23
C PRO A 271 26.75 27.75 26.71
N ILE A 272 26.50 27.66 25.41
CA ILE A 272 25.24 28.13 24.83
C ILE A 272 24.30 26.92 24.72
N SER A 273 23.19 26.96 25.45
CA SER A 273 22.15 25.93 25.42
C SER A 273 21.04 26.31 24.45
N PHE A 274 20.65 25.40 23.56
CA PHE A 274 19.66 25.63 22.49
C PHE A 274 18.40 24.74 22.60
N THR A 275 18.13 24.15 23.75
CA THR A 275 17.07 23.12 23.94
C THR A 275 15.68 23.54 23.45
N SER A 276 15.30 24.81 23.58
CA SER A 276 13.99 25.33 23.12
C SER A 276 13.85 25.33 21.59
N VAL A 277 14.93 25.60 20.85
CA VAL A 277 14.94 25.63 19.38
C VAL A 277 14.90 24.21 18.81
N ASP A 278 15.55 23.26 19.49
CA ASP A 278 15.53 21.85 19.10
C ASP A 278 14.12 21.24 19.23
N ALA A 279 13.41 21.57 20.31
CA ALA A 279 12.01 21.14 20.50
C ALA A 279 11.09 21.70 19.41
N GLN A 280 11.18 23.00 19.12
CA GLN A 280 10.39 23.65 18.07
C GLN A 280 10.71 23.09 16.67
N TYR A 281 11.98 22.78 16.39
CA TYR A 281 12.36 22.15 15.13
C TYR A 281 11.72 20.76 14.97
N LEU A 282 11.71 19.95 16.03
CA LEU A 282 11.09 18.62 16.01
C LEU A 282 9.58 18.70 15.79
N GLU A 283 8.90 19.66 16.43
CA GLU A 283 7.46 19.92 16.22
C GLU A 283 7.16 20.30 14.77
N LEU A 284 7.95 21.21 14.18
CA LEU A 284 7.81 21.58 12.76
C LEU A 284 8.07 20.37 11.84
N PHE A 285 9.03 19.51 12.20
CA PHE A 285 9.35 18.33 11.41
C PHE A 285 8.18 17.33 11.42
N GLN A 286 7.61 17.07 12.60
CA GLN A 286 6.40 16.26 12.75
C GLN A 286 5.21 16.85 12.00
N PHE A 287 5.02 18.17 12.07
CA PHE A 287 3.98 18.86 11.30
C PHE A 287 4.14 18.60 9.79
N SER A 288 5.36 18.68 9.24
CA SER A 288 5.61 18.39 7.82
C SER A 288 5.27 16.95 7.43
N ILE A 289 5.50 15.97 8.32
CA ILE A 289 5.13 14.57 8.11
C ILE A 289 3.60 14.42 8.07
N ASN A 290 2.88 15.12 8.96
CA ASN A 290 1.42 15.08 9.03
C ASN A 290 0.76 15.71 7.80
N GLU A 291 1.32 16.77 7.23
CA GLU A 291 0.82 17.36 5.98
C GLU A 291 0.95 16.38 4.80
N ILE A 292 2.08 15.65 4.72
CA ILE A 292 2.24 14.57 3.73
C ILE A 292 1.19 13.47 3.97
N ALA A 293 1.04 12.99 5.21
CA ALA A 293 0.05 11.97 5.54
C ALA A 293 -1.38 12.37 5.14
N ARG A 294 -1.74 13.64 5.35
CA ARG A 294 -3.05 14.20 5.01
C ARG A 294 -3.33 14.13 3.51
N VAL A 295 -2.37 14.50 2.66
CA VAL A 295 -2.57 14.48 1.19
C VAL A 295 -2.68 13.06 0.65
N PHE A 296 -1.89 12.12 1.18
CA PHE A 296 -2.00 10.71 0.81
C PHE A 296 -3.24 10.02 1.41
N GLY A 297 -3.96 10.69 2.31
CA GLY A 297 -5.14 10.14 2.97
C GLY A 297 -4.81 8.98 3.91
N VAL A 298 -3.61 8.97 4.51
CA VAL A 298 -3.14 7.92 5.43
C VAL A 298 -3.13 8.47 6.85
N PRO A 299 -3.74 7.79 7.84
CA PRO A 299 -3.61 8.18 9.24
C PRO A 299 -2.13 8.24 9.67
N PRO A 300 -1.68 9.26 10.42
CA PRO A 300 -0.28 9.39 10.82
C PRO A 300 0.30 8.14 11.51
N SER A 301 -0.51 7.43 12.31
CA SER A 301 -0.11 6.19 12.97
C SER A 301 0.28 5.07 11.98
N MET A 302 -0.29 5.07 10.77
CA MET A 302 0.00 4.10 9.71
C MET A 302 1.31 4.40 8.96
N ILE A 303 1.90 5.58 9.19
CA ILE A 303 3.26 5.92 8.76
C ILE A 303 4.25 6.02 9.95
N TYR A 304 3.89 5.42 11.09
CA TYR A 304 4.69 5.39 12.32
C TYR A 304 4.89 6.74 13.01
N GLU A 305 4.04 7.73 12.72
CA GLU A 305 3.95 8.96 13.50
C GLU A 305 2.82 8.80 14.53
N LEU A 306 3.21 8.41 15.75
CA LEU A 306 2.26 8.03 16.80
C LEU A 306 1.82 9.21 17.67
N GLY A 307 2.55 10.33 17.69
CA GLY A 307 2.29 11.43 18.62
C GLY A 307 2.06 10.92 20.07
N ARG A 308 0.82 11.02 20.56
CA ARG A 308 0.36 10.49 21.86
C ARG A 308 -0.54 9.23 21.76
N ALA A 309 -0.81 8.73 20.57
CA ALA A 309 -1.64 7.56 20.35
C ALA A 309 -0.94 6.29 20.87
N THR A 310 -1.68 5.46 21.60
CA THR A 310 -1.19 4.17 22.09
C THR A 310 -1.68 3.03 21.19
N TRP A 311 -0.87 1.97 21.06
CA TRP A 311 -1.20 0.78 20.29
C TRP A 311 -2.41 -0.01 20.81
N ALA A 312 -2.93 0.35 22.00
CA ALA A 312 -4.11 -0.26 22.61
C ALA A 312 -5.37 -0.15 21.73
N ASN A 313 -5.46 0.89 20.89
CA ASN A 313 -6.60 1.12 19.98
C ASN A 313 -6.33 0.59 18.55
N SER A 314 -5.48 -0.43 18.40
CA SER A 314 -5.04 -0.91 17.08
C SER A 314 -6.16 -1.42 16.17
N ALA A 315 -7.22 -2.00 16.74
CA ALA A 315 -8.40 -2.42 15.97
C ALA A 315 -9.09 -1.22 15.30
N ASP A 316 -9.36 -0.16 16.07
CA ASP A 316 -9.96 1.07 15.56
C ASP A 316 -9.07 1.75 14.52
N MET A 317 -7.75 1.70 14.72
CA MET A 317 -6.78 2.22 13.75
C MET A 317 -6.85 1.47 12.41
N ARG A 318 -6.91 0.13 12.42
CA ARG A 318 -7.05 -0.68 11.19
C ARG A 318 -8.38 -0.44 10.49
N ALA A 319 -9.47 -0.36 11.25
CA ALA A 319 -10.79 -0.06 10.72
C ALA A 319 -10.82 1.34 10.06
N SER A 320 -10.25 2.34 10.72
CA SER A 320 -10.13 3.70 10.17
C SER A 320 -9.29 3.72 8.89
N PHE A 321 -8.17 3.00 8.85
CA PHE A 321 -7.34 2.89 7.66
C PHE A 321 -8.08 2.22 6.48
N LEU A 322 -8.83 1.15 6.74
CA LEU A 322 -9.66 0.52 5.71
C LEU A 322 -10.71 1.50 5.17
N GLN A 323 -11.46 2.14 6.05
CA GLN A 323 -12.59 2.99 5.67
C GLN A 323 -12.14 4.28 4.96
N LEU A 324 -11.15 4.98 5.52
CA LEU A 324 -10.76 6.31 5.04
C LEU A 324 -9.70 6.26 3.94
N SER A 325 -8.82 5.26 3.95
CA SER A 325 -7.69 5.19 3.01
C SER A 325 -7.92 4.15 1.93
N LEU A 326 -8.20 2.90 2.29
CA LEU A 326 -8.16 1.79 1.33
C LEU A 326 -9.46 1.59 0.54
N SER A 327 -10.63 1.86 1.14
CA SER A 327 -11.93 1.50 0.55
C SER A 327 -12.12 2.05 -0.86
N ARG A 328 -11.68 3.29 -1.11
CA ARG A 328 -11.69 3.88 -2.45
C ARG A 328 -10.84 3.09 -3.46
N TRP A 329 -9.62 2.72 -3.08
CA TRP A 329 -8.71 1.95 -3.93
C TRP A 329 -9.25 0.56 -4.23
N LEU A 330 -9.78 -0.13 -3.22
CA LEU A 330 -10.38 -1.46 -3.39
C LEU A 330 -11.58 -1.39 -4.34
N MET A 331 -12.46 -0.40 -4.16
CA MET A 331 -13.61 -0.21 -5.03
C MET A 331 -13.20 0.14 -6.48
N GLU A 332 -12.19 0.98 -6.68
CA GLU A 332 -11.68 1.31 -8.02
C GLU A 332 -11.14 0.06 -8.73
N TRP A 333 -10.28 -0.71 -8.05
CA TRP A 333 -9.78 -1.97 -8.56
C TRP A 333 -10.90 -2.95 -8.88
N GLU A 334 -11.82 -3.20 -7.95
CA GLU A 334 -12.96 -4.09 -8.17
C GLU A 334 -13.76 -3.66 -9.40
N SER A 335 -14.06 -2.36 -9.53
CA SER A 335 -14.85 -1.81 -10.63
C SER A 335 -14.14 -1.96 -11.98
N GLN A 336 -12.85 -1.62 -12.05
CA GLN A 336 -12.06 -1.74 -13.28
C GLN A 336 -11.86 -3.20 -13.68
N LEU A 337 -11.59 -4.10 -12.73
CA LEU A 337 -11.46 -5.52 -13.04
C LEU A 337 -12.78 -6.12 -13.53
N ASN A 338 -13.90 -5.76 -12.90
CA ASN A 338 -15.22 -6.16 -13.38
C ASN A 338 -15.48 -5.66 -14.80
N LEU A 339 -15.16 -4.39 -15.08
CA LEU A 339 -15.43 -3.77 -16.38
C LEU A 339 -14.56 -4.34 -17.51
N LYS A 340 -13.29 -4.68 -17.24
CA LYS A 340 -12.31 -5.03 -18.27
C LYS A 340 -11.99 -6.52 -18.38
N LEU A 341 -12.22 -7.31 -17.32
CA LEU A 341 -11.89 -8.73 -17.29
C LEU A 341 -13.09 -9.67 -17.38
N LEU A 342 -14.31 -9.17 -17.16
CA LEU A 342 -15.55 -9.93 -17.31
C LEU A 342 -16.30 -9.46 -18.55
N SER A 343 -16.90 -10.41 -19.27
CA SER A 343 -17.81 -10.10 -20.38
C SER A 343 -19.08 -9.38 -19.87
N GLU A 344 -19.85 -8.77 -20.78
CA GLU A 344 -21.09 -8.09 -20.39
C GLU A 344 -22.10 -9.03 -19.72
N ASP A 345 -22.23 -10.26 -20.23
CA ASP A 345 -23.09 -11.29 -19.65
C ASP A 345 -22.56 -11.76 -18.29
N GLU A 346 -21.24 -11.91 -18.15
CA GLU A 346 -20.63 -12.30 -16.88
C GLU A 346 -20.85 -11.25 -15.81
N ARG A 347 -20.74 -9.94 -16.12
CA ARG A 347 -20.91 -8.86 -15.12
C ARG A 347 -22.29 -8.83 -14.46
N GLN A 348 -23.32 -9.41 -15.08
CA GLN A 348 -24.65 -9.50 -14.48
C GLN A 348 -24.69 -10.44 -13.26
N ARG A 349 -23.83 -11.47 -13.26
CA ARG A 349 -23.80 -12.50 -12.22
C ARG A 349 -22.48 -12.55 -11.46
N LEU A 350 -21.35 -12.30 -12.10
CA LEU A 350 -20.00 -12.38 -11.55
C LEU A 350 -19.45 -11.00 -11.17
N PHE A 351 -18.70 -10.95 -10.08
CA PHE A 351 -17.96 -9.75 -9.70
C PHE A 351 -16.75 -10.08 -8.81
N PHE A 352 -15.67 -9.33 -8.99
CA PHE A 352 -14.49 -9.33 -8.15
C PHE A 352 -14.76 -8.56 -6.85
N LYS A 353 -14.21 -9.07 -5.74
CA LYS A 353 -14.27 -8.44 -4.43
C LYS A 353 -13.01 -8.74 -3.64
N PHE A 354 -12.41 -7.72 -3.04
CA PHE A 354 -11.35 -7.92 -2.05
C PHE A 354 -11.92 -8.42 -0.74
N ASN A 355 -11.25 -9.40 -0.15
CA ASN A 355 -11.53 -9.84 1.21
C ASN A 355 -10.83 -8.91 2.20
N THR A 356 -11.61 -8.10 2.90
CA THR A 356 -11.11 -7.15 3.92
C THR A 356 -11.11 -7.73 5.33
N ASP A 357 -11.66 -8.93 5.53
CA ASP A 357 -11.87 -9.51 6.85
C ASP A 357 -10.56 -9.76 7.57
N GLU A 358 -9.50 -10.09 6.82
CA GLU A 358 -8.16 -10.29 7.38
C GLU A 358 -7.57 -8.99 7.97
N LEU A 359 -7.83 -7.84 7.34
CA LEU A 359 -7.37 -6.55 7.84
C LEU A 359 -8.16 -6.11 9.09
N LEU A 360 -9.45 -6.44 9.13
CA LEU A 360 -10.33 -6.16 10.26
C LEU A 360 -10.28 -7.24 11.35
N ARG A 361 -9.43 -8.25 11.18
CA ARG A 361 -9.38 -9.39 12.09
C ARG A 361 -9.03 -8.92 13.50
N THR A 362 -10.01 -9.06 14.39
CA THR A 362 -9.85 -8.83 15.82
C THR A 362 -9.09 -9.99 16.46
N ASP A 363 -8.61 -9.77 17.67
CA ASP A 363 -7.94 -10.79 18.46
C ASP A 363 -8.81 -12.04 18.64
N LEU A 364 -8.16 -13.21 18.75
CA LEU A 364 -8.84 -14.49 18.85
C LEU A 364 -9.91 -14.54 19.95
N PRO A 365 -9.70 -13.99 21.16
CA PRO A 365 -10.73 -13.95 22.21
C PRO A 365 -12.01 -13.23 21.77
N THR A 366 -11.90 -12.03 21.23
CA THR A 366 -13.05 -11.24 20.75
C THR A 366 -13.80 -11.97 19.63
N ARG A 367 -13.09 -12.60 18.68
CA ARG A 367 -13.73 -13.38 17.61
C ARG A 367 -14.41 -14.64 18.13
N ALA A 368 -13.77 -15.38 19.03
CA ALA A 368 -14.35 -16.59 19.62
C ALA A 368 -15.66 -16.26 20.35
N ALA A 369 -15.71 -15.15 21.10
CA ALA A 369 -16.93 -14.66 21.73
C ALA A 369 -18.02 -14.27 20.71
N ALA A 370 -17.64 -13.61 19.61
CA ALA A 370 -18.58 -13.27 18.54
C ALA A 370 -19.13 -14.53 17.84
N TYR A 371 -18.29 -15.50 17.47
CA TYR A 371 -18.76 -16.75 16.87
C TYR A 371 -19.65 -17.54 17.82
N ALA A 372 -19.32 -17.63 19.10
CA ALA A 372 -20.19 -18.25 20.09
C ALA A 372 -21.58 -17.58 20.10
N THR A 373 -21.63 -16.25 20.04
CA THR A 373 -22.90 -15.50 20.00
C THR A 373 -23.69 -15.79 18.72
N LEU A 374 -23.03 -15.79 17.55
CA LEU A 374 -23.67 -16.03 16.25
C LEU A 374 -24.15 -17.48 16.07
N VAL A 375 -23.37 -18.45 16.55
CA VAL A 375 -23.73 -19.88 16.54
C VAL A 375 -24.91 -20.11 17.48
N ASN A 376 -24.89 -19.55 18.70
CA ASN A 376 -26.01 -19.65 19.63
C ASN A 376 -27.29 -18.97 19.10
N ALA A 377 -27.14 -17.85 18.37
CA ALA A 377 -28.25 -17.19 17.70
C ALA A 377 -28.76 -17.94 16.45
N ARG A 378 -28.16 -19.08 16.09
CA ARG A 378 -28.46 -19.88 14.89
C ARG A 378 -28.33 -19.07 13.59
N ILE A 379 -27.40 -18.10 13.58
CA ILE A 379 -27.05 -17.29 12.41
C ILE A 379 -25.89 -17.93 11.63
N LEU A 380 -25.01 -18.64 12.33
CA LEU A 380 -23.81 -19.27 11.78
C LEU A 380 -23.75 -20.72 12.24
N SER A 381 -23.40 -21.65 11.36
CA SER A 381 -23.05 -23.02 11.76
C SER A 381 -21.61 -23.09 12.30
N PRO A 382 -21.29 -24.07 13.17
CA PRO A 382 -19.90 -24.31 13.58
C PRO A 382 -18.93 -24.49 12.41
N ASN A 383 -19.33 -25.15 11.32
CA ASN A 383 -18.49 -25.34 10.14
C ASN A 383 -18.30 -24.03 9.35
N GLU A 384 -19.30 -23.16 9.28
CA GLU A 384 -19.16 -21.83 8.69
C GLU A 384 -18.18 -20.95 9.51
N ALA A 385 -18.19 -21.06 10.84
CA ALA A 385 -17.16 -20.42 11.68
C ALA A 385 -15.76 -20.98 11.38
N ARG A 386 -15.63 -22.31 11.24
CA ARG A 386 -14.36 -22.96 10.93
C ARG A 386 -13.85 -22.60 9.55
N GLU A 387 -14.72 -22.52 8.55
CA GLU A 387 -14.38 -22.08 7.20
C GLU A 387 -13.78 -20.66 7.23
N ARG A 388 -14.40 -19.73 7.97
CA ARG A 388 -13.87 -18.36 8.16
C ARG A 388 -12.51 -18.33 8.86
N GLU A 389 -12.22 -19.34 9.68
CA GLU A 389 -10.92 -19.53 10.33
C GLU A 389 -9.92 -20.37 9.52
N ASN A 390 -10.28 -20.75 8.30
CA ASN A 390 -9.53 -21.68 7.45
C ASN A 390 -9.24 -23.04 8.11
N LEU A 391 -10.19 -23.52 8.92
CA LEU A 391 -10.15 -24.82 9.58
C LEU A 391 -11.03 -25.83 8.83
N ALA A 392 -10.58 -27.08 8.73
CA ALA A 392 -11.36 -28.14 8.10
C ALA A 392 -12.71 -28.36 8.83
N PRO A 393 -13.81 -28.59 8.12
CA PRO A 393 -15.12 -28.87 8.74
C PRO A 393 -15.10 -30.20 9.50
N TYR A 394 -16.09 -30.41 10.36
CA TYR A 394 -16.35 -31.68 11.04
C TYR A 394 -17.80 -32.13 10.85
N GLU A 395 -18.05 -33.43 11.01
CA GLU A 395 -19.37 -34.03 10.84
C GLU A 395 -20.37 -33.53 11.90
N GLY A 396 -21.58 -33.13 11.47
CA GLY A 396 -22.59 -32.49 12.33
C GLY A 396 -22.37 -31.00 12.60
N GLY A 397 -21.27 -30.41 12.11
CA GLY A 397 -20.96 -28.99 12.26
C GLY A 397 -21.76 -28.05 11.34
N ASP A 398 -22.59 -28.57 10.43
CA ASP A 398 -23.45 -27.79 9.54
C ASP A 398 -24.83 -27.52 10.16
N GLU A 399 -25.14 -28.14 11.28
CA GLU A 399 -26.42 -27.98 11.96
C GLU A 399 -26.46 -26.68 12.78
N PHE A 400 -27.55 -25.92 12.66
CA PHE A 400 -27.78 -24.68 13.41
C PHE A 400 -28.32 -24.99 14.81
N ILE A 401 -27.52 -25.71 15.61
CA ILE A 401 -27.84 -26.08 16.98
C ILE A 401 -27.46 -24.93 17.92
N ASN A 402 -28.36 -24.58 18.85
CA ASN A 402 -28.02 -23.71 19.96
C ASN A 402 -27.62 -24.57 21.17
N ALA A 403 -26.34 -24.50 21.56
CA ALA A 403 -25.78 -25.28 22.66
C ALA A 403 -26.41 -24.95 24.03
N ASN A 404 -27.07 -23.79 24.16
CA ASN A 404 -27.75 -23.35 25.39
C ASN A 404 -29.22 -23.76 25.45
N THR A 405 -29.78 -24.37 24.40
CA THR A 405 -31.13 -24.94 24.43
C THR A 405 -31.01 -26.46 24.41
N THR A 406 -31.08 -27.10 25.56
CA THR A 406 -31.36 -28.54 25.65
C THR A 406 -32.76 -28.78 25.07
N VAL A 407 -32.84 -29.31 23.86
CA VAL A 407 -34.03 -29.99 23.39
C VAL A 407 -33.99 -31.40 23.97
N ASP A 408 -34.46 -31.54 25.22
CA ASP A 408 -35.04 -32.81 25.64
C ASP A 408 -36.37 -32.96 24.88
N GLY A 409 -36.36 -33.83 23.89
CA GLY A 409 -37.46 -34.02 22.96
C GLY A 409 -37.56 -35.47 22.49
N GLY A 410 -37.89 -36.36 23.44
CA GLY A 410 -38.70 -37.56 23.24
C GLY A 410 -38.20 -38.62 22.26
N SER A 411 -37.69 -39.73 22.81
CA SER A 411 -37.98 -41.06 22.26
C SER A 411 -38.47 -41.95 23.40
N ASP A 412 -39.79 -42.11 23.48
CA ASP A 412 -40.42 -43.20 24.23
C ASP A 412 -39.84 -44.52 23.73
N ILE A 413 -39.00 -45.15 24.55
CA ILE A 413 -38.66 -46.56 24.39
C ILE A 413 -39.78 -47.35 25.06
N ASP A 414 -40.63 -47.92 24.21
CA ASP A 414 -41.69 -48.87 24.50
C ASP A 414 -41.19 -49.99 25.45
N ALA A 415 -41.58 -49.88 26.72
CA ALA A 415 -41.35 -50.88 27.75
C ALA A 415 -42.47 -51.92 27.71
N SER A 416 -42.45 -52.81 26.71
CA SER A 416 -43.33 -53.97 26.66
C SER A 416 -42.63 -55.21 26.10
N LYS A 417 -41.60 -55.71 26.80
CA LYS A 417 -41.17 -57.12 26.75
C LYS A 417 -40.68 -57.58 28.12
N GLU A 418 -41.53 -58.33 28.81
CA GLU A 418 -41.16 -59.18 29.94
C GLU A 418 -40.15 -60.26 29.50
N PRO A 419 -39.20 -60.65 30.36
CA PRO A 419 -38.61 -61.98 30.33
C PRO A 419 -39.17 -62.81 31.49
N ASP A 420 -39.80 -63.91 31.13
CA ASP A 420 -40.26 -64.98 32.00
C ASP A 420 -39.07 -65.83 32.50
N GLY A 421 -39.11 -66.19 33.78
CA GLY A 421 -38.46 -67.31 34.51
C GLY A 421 -37.04 -67.81 34.15
N ASP A 422 -36.15 -67.91 35.15
CA ASP A 422 -35.98 -69.13 35.97
C ASP A 422 -34.59 -69.23 36.64
N GLU A 423 -34.58 -69.94 37.76
CA GLU A 423 -33.62 -70.06 38.86
C GLU A 423 -32.19 -70.54 38.54
N GLY A 424 -31.23 -70.21 39.43
CA GLY A 424 -29.92 -70.89 39.41
C GLY A 424 -28.84 -70.43 40.40
N LYS A 425 -29.04 -70.70 41.71
CA LYS A 425 -28.03 -71.06 42.74
C LYS A 425 -26.58 -70.47 42.72
N LYS A 426 -26.26 -69.78 43.83
CA LYS A 426 -25.08 -69.89 44.74
C LYS A 426 -23.77 -70.46 44.18
N THR A 427 -22.67 -69.72 44.36
CA THR A 427 -21.64 -69.94 45.41
C THR A 427 -20.52 -68.90 45.31
N ASP A 428 -20.27 -68.15 46.39
CA ASP A 428 -18.93 -67.65 46.72
C ASP A 428 -18.06 -68.85 47.13
N PRO A 429 -16.73 -68.76 46.97
CA PRO A 429 -15.93 -68.49 48.16
C PRO A 429 -14.69 -67.60 47.94
N ASP A 430 -14.42 -66.79 48.96
CA ASP A 430 -13.14 -66.66 49.66
C ASP A 430 -11.88 -66.12 48.92
N ASN A 431 -11.50 -64.91 49.36
CA ASN A 431 -10.39 -64.70 50.31
C ASN A 431 -9.01 -64.21 49.80
N ASP A 432 -8.41 -63.41 50.69
CA ASP A 432 -7.03 -62.88 50.80
C ASP A 432 -6.63 -61.75 49.82
N GLY A 433 -6.22 -60.55 50.24
CA GLY A 433 -5.67 -60.10 51.52
C GLY A 433 -4.18 -59.74 51.37
N ASP A 434 -3.87 -58.47 51.06
CA ASP A 434 -2.90 -57.57 51.75
C ASP A 434 -2.77 -56.24 51.01
#